data_AF-A0A7V5TP29-F1
#
_entry.id   AF-A0A7V5TP29-F1
#
_cell.length_a   1.000
_cell.length_b   1.000
_cell.length_c   1.000
_cell.angle_alpha   90.00
_cell.angle_beta   90.00
_cell.angle_gamma   90.00
#
_symmetry.space_group_name_H-M   'P 1'
#
loop_
_entity.id
_entity.type
_entity.pdbx_description
1 polymer ?
#
loop_
_entity_poly.entity_id
_entity_poly.type
_entity_poly.pdbx_seq_one_letter_code
_entity_poly.pdbx_strand_id
1 'polypeptide(L)' 'MPNRLAHESSPYLRQHADNPVDWYPWGAEALQEAQ' A
#
# COMPACT_ATOMS: atom_id res chain seq x y z
N MET A 1 4.73 -8.78 7.85
CA MET A 1 5.51 -8.38 6.67
C MET A 1 4.93 -7.06 6.21
N PRO A 2 5.76 -6.05 5.88
CA PRO A 2 5.25 -4.77 5.44
C PRO A 2 4.52 -4.92 4.09
N ASN A 3 3.36 -4.28 3.95
CA ASN A 3 2.60 -4.18 2.72
C ASN A 3 3.23 -3.16 1.75
N ARG A 4 2.59 -2.96 0.59
CA ARG A 4 3.10 -2.12 -0.51
C ARG A 4 3.30 -0.65 -0.11
N LEU A 5 2.61 -0.17 0.93
CA LEU A 5 2.77 1.21 1.41
C LEU A 5 4.17 1.50 1.98
N ALA A 6 4.98 0.48 2.27
CA ALA A 6 6.36 0.64 2.72
C ALA A 6 7.25 1.42 1.73
N HIS A 7 6.91 1.38 0.44
CA HIS A 7 7.67 2.01 -0.64
C HIS A 7 7.19 3.43 -0.98
N GLU A 8 6.14 3.91 -0.33
CA GLU A 8 5.59 5.24 -0.59
C GLU A 8 6.50 6.35 -0.06
N SER A 9 6.49 7.48 -0.75
CA SER A 9 7.25 8.67 -0.33
C SER A 9 6.60 9.36 0.88
N SER A 10 5.28 9.21 1.03
CA SER A 10 4.50 9.80 2.12
C SER A 10 4.81 9.15 3.47
N PRO A 11 5.24 9.92 4.49
CA PRO A 11 5.44 9.39 5.84
C PRO A 11 4.16 8.77 6.44
N TYR A 12 2.99 9.34 6.13
CA TYR A 12 1.70 8.83 6.59
C TYR A 12 1.39 7.44 6.03
N LEU A 13 1.65 7.21 4.74
CA LEU A 13 1.41 5.90 4.13
C LEU A 13 2.37 4.84 4.69
N ARG A 14 3.65 5.19 4.85
CA ARG A 14 4.64 4.28 5.46
C ARG A 14 4.31 3.91 6.90
N GLN A 15 3.65 4.79 7.67
CA GLN A 15 3.20 4.47 9.02
C GLN A 15 2.20 3.30 9.07
N HIS A 16 1.52 3.02 7.96
CA HIS A 16 0.55 1.93 7.82
C HIS A 16 1.11 0.70 7.08
N ALA A 17 2.42 0.65 6.84
CA ALA A 17 3.06 -0.44 6.13
C ALA A 17 2.93 -1.78 6.86
N ASP A 18 2.95 -1.80 8.19
CA ASP A 18 2.88 -3.03 8.98
C ASP A 18 1.46 -3.44 9.38
N ASN A 19 0.43 -2.73 8.88
CA ASN A 19 -0.95 -3.10 9.13
C ASN A 19 -1.24 -4.51 8.57
N PRO A 20 -2.13 -5.28 9.22
CA PRO A 20 -2.42 -6.66 8.81
C PRO A 20 -3.17 -6.76 7.47
N VAL A 21 -3.74 -5.65 6.99
CA VAL A 21 -4.35 -5.54 5.67
C VAL A 21 -3.25 -5.24 4.65
N ASP A 22 -3.24 -6.01 3.55
CA ASP A 22 -2.33 -5.77 2.43
C ASP A 22 -2.80 -4.55 1.62
N TRP A 23 -2.51 -3.36 2.13
CA TRP A 23 -2.90 -2.10 1.51
C TRP A 23 -2.12 -1.85 0.22
N TYR A 24 -2.85 -1.40 -0.80
CA TYR A 24 -2.30 -0.90 -2.04
C TYR A 24 -2.36 0.63 -2.07
N PRO A 25 -1.32 1.32 -2.57
CA PRO A 25 -1.45 2.72 -2.93
C PRO A 25 -2.44 2.85 -4.10
N TRP A 26 -3.16 3.96 -4.13
CA TRP A 26 -4.11 4.21 -5.21
C TRP A 26 -3.38 4.34 -6.56
N GLY A 27 -3.78 3.55 -7.55
CA GLY A 27 -3.14 3.57 -8.87
C GLY A 27 -3.64 2.47 -9.79
N ALA A 28 -3.07 2.41 -10.99
CA ALA A 28 -3.45 1.43 -12.00
C ALA A 28 -3.25 -0.01 -11.52
N GLU A 29 -2.18 -0.29 -10.75
CA GLU A 29 -1.94 -1.62 -10.17
C GLU A 29 -3.08 -2.05 -9.24
N ALA A 30 -3.52 -1.17 -8.33
CA ALA A 30 -4.62 -1.45 -7.42
C ALA A 30 -5.95 -1.72 -8.15
N LEU A 31 -6.20 -1.02 -9.26
CA LEU A 31 -7.40 -1.22 -10.08
C LEU A 31 -7.33 -2.49 -10.92
N GLN A 32 -6.15 -2.85 -11.42
CA GLN A 32 -5.95 -4.07 -12.20
C GLN A 32 -6.13 -5.32 -11.34
N GLU A 33 -5.64 -5.31 -10.10
CA GLU A 33 -5.85 -6.41 -9.15
C GLU A 33 -7.32 -6.58 -8.71
N ALA A 34 -8.15 -5.54 -8.89
CA ALA A 34 -9.55 -5.56 -8.52
C ALA A 34 -10.49 -6.07 -9.63
N GLN A 35 -9.97 -6.39 -10.83
CA GLN A 35 -10.74 -6.98 -11.94
C GLN A 35 -10.84 -8.49 -11.80
#